data_AF-A0A1F3TE40-F1
#
_entry.id   AF-A0A1F3TE40-F1
#
_cell.length_a   1.000
_cell.length_b   1.000
_cell.length_c   1.000
_cell.angle_alpha   90.00
_cell.angle_beta   90.00
_cell.angle_gamma   90.00
#
_symmetry.space_group_name_H-M   'P 1'
#
loop_
_entity.id
_entity.type
_entity.pdbx_description
1 polymer ?
#
loop_
_entity_poly.entity_id
_entity_poly.type
_entity_poly.pdbx_seq_one_letter_code
_entity_poly.pdbx_strand_id
1 'polypeptide(L)'
;MHAKYYQSLVFLISLMIVSNLFALPRTSEDQHNFITTDQDIIAIGDIHGDLDNVQTLLRRIHIIDEQNHWIAKNTILVQLGDQIDRGHQDKQVIDFLQNLKRDAQLNNSDVLEILGNHEAYNAVLDFKSIATSDEFLSFYQLPFILPKRCLSFYENKTKDFFNIDYYRQISLDGDPVPLGVRGRAQAFCPGGEYAKLMASKYVSLSINQTLFVHGEITKKYSALKREGLHKINQETANWLNDPTYISKLFSDIDQDLFRDKEGPLRSRFFSKDFTQEKCHVLDEVLKDLEVDRMVVGHSVQPFGITTDCNGKIFRIDTGYSIGFDYNRIKGPKEALKISADNNTQILKDEEWNRYLNQNMDAINQSTLDCTTDPTPANNTPLTRCPRDLAHMAFTDILSLDYAKEHDAFRYSNMFLNEEEMSGLSFNLNTCYFKSVDRIIVLEGLVKCNHRH
;
A
#
# COMPACT_ATOMS: atom_id res chain seq x y z
N MET A 1 12.15 -57.78 5.01
CA MET A 1 11.41 -56.58 5.45
C MET A 1 12.02 -55.25 4.97
N HIS A 2 13.31 -55.17 4.60
CA HIS A 2 13.93 -53.90 4.19
C HIS A 2 13.71 -53.46 2.72
N ALA A 3 13.35 -54.36 1.79
CA ALA A 3 13.13 -54.00 0.39
C ALA A 3 11.82 -53.21 0.14
N LYS A 4 10.78 -53.41 0.97
CA LYS A 4 9.50 -52.72 0.82
C LYS A 4 9.55 -51.25 1.27
N TYR A 5 10.44 -50.91 2.21
CA TYR A 5 10.62 -49.53 2.67
C TYR A 5 11.32 -48.64 1.63
N TYR A 6 12.25 -49.20 0.85
CA TYR A 6 12.95 -48.45 -0.20
C TYR A 6 12.03 -48.10 -1.38
N GLN A 7 11.11 -49.00 -1.77
CA GLN A 7 10.15 -48.70 -2.84
C GLN A 7 9.14 -47.63 -2.43
N SER A 8 8.69 -47.61 -1.17
CA SER A 8 7.78 -46.57 -0.66
C SER A 8 8.47 -45.22 -0.50
N LEU A 9 9.75 -45.18 -0.11
CA LEU A 9 10.52 -43.94 0.02
C LEU A 9 10.85 -43.32 -1.34
N VAL A 10 11.22 -44.13 -2.33
CA VAL A 10 11.46 -43.66 -3.70
C VAL A 10 10.17 -43.13 -4.32
N PHE A 11 9.01 -43.78 -4.08
CA PHE A 11 7.72 -43.32 -4.60
C PHE A 11 7.29 -41.97 -4.00
N LEU A 12 7.51 -41.75 -2.70
CA LEU A 12 7.27 -40.48 -2.01
C LEU A 12 8.19 -39.35 -2.48
N ILE A 13 9.48 -39.64 -2.71
CA ILE A 13 10.43 -38.65 -3.26
C ILE A 13 10.07 -38.31 -4.71
N SER A 14 9.66 -39.28 -5.54
CA SER A 14 9.17 -39.00 -6.89
C SER A 14 7.86 -38.21 -6.92
N LEU A 15 6.96 -38.39 -5.94
CA LEU A 15 5.75 -37.55 -5.82
C LEU A 15 6.08 -36.10 -5.41
N MET A 16 7.07 -35.90 -4.53
CA MET A 16 7.55 -34.55 -4.15
C MET A 16 8.31 -33.84 -5.27
N ILE A 17 8.96 -34.58 -6.17
CA ILE A 17 9.63 -33.99 -7.35
C ILE A 17 8.59 -33.66 -8.43
N VAL A 18 7.54 -34.47 -8.60
CA VAL A 18 6.48 -34.21 -9.59
C VAL A 18 5.53 -33.08 -9.13
N SER A 19 5.32 -32.88 -7.82
CA SER A 19 4.55 -31.72 -7.32
C SER A 19 5.30 -30.38 -7.41
N ASN A 20 6.62 -30.39 -7.57
CA ASN A 20 7.43 -29.17 -7.78
C ASN A 20 7.60 -28.79 -9.27
N LEU A 21 7.07 -29.60 -10.20
CA LEU A 21 7.20 -29.39 -11.64
C LEU A 21 6.07 -28.54 -12.26
N PHE A 22 5.09 -28.08 -11.48
CA PHE A 22 3.92 -27.35 -11.98
C PHE A 22 3.77 -25.90 -11.51
N ALA A 23 4.80 -25.31 -10.91
CA ALA A 23 4.87 -23.86 -10.69
C ALA A 23 6.04 -23.28 -11.49
N LEU A 24 5.99 -23.40 -12.82
CA LEU A 24 6.83 -22.55 -13.65
C LEU A 24 6.38 -21.10 -13.40
N PRO A 25 7.29 -20.17 -13.06
CA PRO A 25 6.94 -18.76 -13.03
C PRO A 25 6.38 -18.37 -14.41
N ARG A 26 5.21 -17.72 -14.43
CA ARG A 26 4.61 -17.16 -15.65
C ARG A 26 5.70 -16.35 -16.35
N THR A 27 6.10 -16.77 -17.55
CA THR A 27 7.09 -16.02 -18.33
C THR A 27 6.49 -14.67 -18.75
N SER A 28 7.32 -13.66 -19.00
CA SER A 28 6.84 -12.31 -19.35
C SER A 28 6.06 -12.27 -20.68
N GLU A 29 6.18 -13.30 -21.53
CA GLU A 29 5.39 -13.43 -22.76
C GLU A 29 3.93 -13.87 -22.51
N ASP A 30 3.62 -14.53 -21.39
CA ASP A 30 2.29 -15.12 -21.12
C ASP A 30 1.37 -14.25 -20.23
N GLN A 31 1.83 -13.07 -19.78
CA GLN A 31 1.02 -12.20 -18.93
C GLN A 31 0.01 -11.39 -19.76
N HIS A 32 -1.09 -12.03 -20.16
CA HIS A 32 -2.24 -11.30 -20.67
C HIS A 32 -2.83 -10.41 -19.57
N ASN A 33 -2.94 -9.12 -19.86
CA ASN A 33 -3.57 -8.15 -18.96
C ASN A 33 -5.09 -8.31 -18.85
N PHE A 34 -5.67 -9.25 -19.61
CA PHE A 34 -7.10 -9.45 -19.72
C PHE A 34 -7.41 -10.88 -19.32
N ILE A 35 -8.12 -11.03 -18.21
CA ILE A 35 -8.55 -12.31 -17.67
C ILE A 35 -10.07 -12.35 -17.75
N THR A 36 -10.63 -13.43 -18.28
CA THR A 36 -12.06 -13.71 -18.18
C THR A 36 -12.27 -14.88 -17.23
N THR A 37 -13.19 -14.72 -16.28
CA THR A 37 -13.40 -15.72 -15.22
C THR A 37 -14.82 -15.63 -14.65
N ASP A 38 -15.29 -16.73 -14.08
CA ASP A 38 -16.51 -16.86 -13.28
C ASP A 38 -16.23 -16.93 -11.77
N GLN A 39 -14.98 -16.68 -11.35
CA GLN A 39 -14.57 -16.62 -9.96
C GLN A 39 -15.00 -15.31 -9.30
N ASP A 40 -15.24 -15.35 -7.98
CA ASP A 40 -15.38 -14.14 -7.18
C ASP A 40 -14.03 -13.40 -7.13
N ILE A 41 -14.05 -12.07 -7.24
CA ILE A 41 -12.86 -11.24 -7.13
C ILE A 41 -12.91 -10.50 -5.81
N ILE A 42 -11.89 -10.64 -4.98
CA ILE A 42 -11.68 -9.86 -3.76
C ILE A 42 -10.50 -8.93 -3.99
N ALA A 43 -10.68 -7.62 -3.82
CA ALA A 43 -9.62 -6.64 -3.95
C ALA A 43 -9.30 -5.98 -2.60
N ILE A 44 -8.01 -5.86 -2.30
CA ILE A 44 -7.48 -5.17 -1.10
C ILE A 44 -6.49 -4.08 -1.50
N GLY A 45 -6.45 -3.02 -0.70
CA GLY A 45 -5.59 -1.86 -0.92
C GLY A 45 -4.13 -2.04 -0.46
N ASP A 46 -3.50 -0.90 -0.17
CA ASP A 46 -2.09 -0.75 0.16
C ASP A 46 -1.76 -1.39 1.52
N ILE A 47 -0.63 -2.12 1.59
CA ILE A 47 -0.22 -2.89 2.79
C ILE A 47 0.91 -2.18 3.55
N HIS A 48 1.88 -1.58 2.84
CA HIS A 48 3.01 -0.86 3.42
C HIS A 48 3.71 -1.57 4.59
N GLY A 49 4.21 -2.79 4.34
CA GLY A 49 5.04 -3.51 5.31
C GLY A 49 4.34 -3.88 6.62
N ASP A 50 3.01 -4.03 6.59
CA ASP A 50 2.16 -4.37 7.73
C ASP A 50 1.47 -5.73 7.53
N LEU A 51 2.21 -6.79 7.84
CA LEU A 51 1.74 -8.16 7.68
C LEU A 51 0.58 -8.47 8.63
N ASP A 52 0.64 -7.95 9.85
CA ASP A 52 -0.32 -8.30 10.90
C ASP A 52 -1.73 -7.81 10.55
N ASN A 53 -1.85 -6.59 10.03
CA ASN A 53 -3.16 -6.06 9.64
C ASN A 53 -3.71 -6.69 8.35
N VAL A 54 -2.87 -7.06 7.37
CA VAL A 54 -3.36 -7.77 6.17
C VAL A 54 -3.80 -9.19 6.51
N GLN A 55 -3.09 -9.91 7.39
CA GLN A 55 -3.55 -11.23 7.87
C GLN A 55 -4.88 -11.12 8.62
N THR A 56 -5.01 -10.11 9.48
CA THR A 56 -6.25 -9.84 10.21
C THR A 56 -7.41 -9.57 9.26
N LEU A 57 -7.20 -8.75 8.22
CA LEU A 57 -8.20 -8.51 7.18
C LEU A 57 -8.60 -9.82 6.51
N LEU A 58 -7.63 -10.57 5.98
CA LEU A 58 -7.89 -11.80 5.21
C LEU A 58 -8.58 -12.90 6.03
N ARG A 59 -8.28 -13.05 7.33
CA ARG A 59 -9.01 -13.96 8.22
C ARG A 59 -10.46 -13.54 8.39
N ARG A 60 -10.70 -12.25 8.65
CA ARG A 60 -12.05 -11.70 8.87
C ARG A 60 -12.96 -11.85 7.65
N ILE A 61 -12.39 -11.71 6.45
CA ILE A 61 -13.12 -11.93 5.20
C ILE A 61 -13.07 -13.40 4.72
N HIS A 62 -12.59 -14.32 5.56
CA HIS A 62 -12.57 -15.77 5.33
C HIS A 62 -11.77 -16.22 4.10
N ILE A 63 -10.69 -15.51 3.76
CA ILE A 63 -9.75 -15.89 2.71
C ILE A 63 -8.69 -16.86 3.24
N ILE A 64 -8.24 -16.66 4.48
CA ILE A 64 -7.25 -17.50 5.15
C ILE A 64 -7.76 -18.01 6.50
N ASP A 65 -7.18 -19.11 6.98
CA ASP A 65 -7.40 -19.64 8.33
C ASP A 65 -6.49 -18.99 9.40
N GLU A 66 -6.64 -19.45 10.65
CA GLU A 66 -5.81 -19.03 11.79
C GLU A 66 -4.33 -19.41 11.67
N GLN A 67 -3.99 -20.34 10.77
CA GLN A 67 -2.62 -20.74 10.47
C GLN A 67 -2.07 -20.01 9.22
N ASN A 68 -2.83 -19.05 8.66
CA ASN A 68 -2.50 -18.29 7.46
C ASN A 68 -2.50 -19.09 6.15
N HIS A 69 -3.17 -20.25 6.10
CA HIS A 69 -3.35 -20.99 4.85
C HIS A 69 -4.60 -20.52 4.11
N TRP A 70 -4.55 -20.55 2.79
CA TRP A 70 -5.70 -20.23 1.93
C TRP A 70 -6.86 -21.22 2.13
N ILE A 71 -8.09 -20.72 2.32
CA ILE A 71 -9.31 -21.54 2.49
C ILE A 71 -10.45 -21.19 1.52
N ALA A 72 -10.38 -20.05 0.84
CA ALA A 72 -11.41 -19.67 -0.13
C ALA A 72 -11.40 -20.58 -1.36
N LYS A 73 -12.51 -20.65 -2.09
CA LYS A 73 -12.63 -21.46 -3.31
C LYS A 73 -13.13 -20.60 -4.44
N ASN A 74 -12.69 -20.88 -5.67
CA ASN A 74 -13.13 -20.14 -6.86
C ASN A 74 -13.03 -18.63 -6.66
N THR A 75 -11.93 -18.16 -6.05
CA THR A 75 -11.75 -16.76 -5.66
C THR A 75 -10.41 -16.23 -6.18
N ILE A 76 -10.40 -15.03 -6.75
CA ILE A 76 -9.17 -14.31 -7.09
C ILE A 76 -8.99 -13.19 -6.07
N LEU A 77 -7.85 -13.19 -5.36
CA LEU A 77 -7.43 -12.04 -4.58
C LEU A 77 -6.61 -11.09 -5.47
N VAL A 78 -7.00 -9.82 -5.54
CA VAL A 78 -6.25 -8.74 -6.21
C VAL A 78 -5.68 -7.80 -5.14
N GLN A 79 -4.35 -7.72 -5.05
CA GLN A 79 -3.65 -6.80 -4.16
C GLN A 79 -3.18 -5.59 -4.96
N LEU A 80 -3.59 -4.36 -4.59
CA LEU A 80 -3.39 -3.15 -5.40
C LEU A 80 -2.04 -2.43 -5.24
N GLY A 81 -0.94 -3.14 -5.00
CA GLY A 81 0.41 -2.55 -4.91
C GLY A 81 0.69 -1.87 -3.57
N ASP A 82 1.85 -1.23 -3.45
CA ASP A 82 2.34 -0.62 -2.22
C ASP A 82 2.35 -1.64 -1.06
N GLN A 83 3.01 -2.77 -1.30
CA GLN A 83 3.18 -3.85 -0.34
C GLN A 83 4.25 -3.53 0.71
N ILE A 84 5.22 -2.71 0.32
CA ILE A 84 6.44 -2.40 1.08
C ILE A 84 6.55 -0.92 1.42
N ASP A 85 7.61 -0.59 2.16
CA ASP A 85 7.94 0.72 2.72
C ASP A 85 6.97 1.15 3.83
N ARG A 86 7.40 2.17 4.61
CA ARG A 86 6.73 2.74 5.79
C ARG A 86 6.56 1.79 6.99
N GLY A 87 6.10 0.56 6.78
CA GLY A 87 6.08 -0.50 7.78
C GLY A 87 7.42 -1.21 7.90
N HIS A 88 7.47 -2.23 8.76
CA HIS A 88 8.72 -2.90 9.17
C HIS A 88 8.79 -4.38 8.79
N GLN A 89 7.74 -4.93 8.16
CA GLN A 89 7.62 -6.36 7.80
C GLN A 89 7.65 -6.58 6.28
N ASP A 90 8.35 -5.72 5.52
CA ASP A 90 8.36 -5.73 4.05
C ASP A 90 8.67 -7.11 3.45
N LYS A 91 9.70 -7.78 3.97
CA LYS A 91 10.10 -9.11 3.48
C LYS A 91 9.00 -10.15 3.74
N GLN A 92 8.42 -10.12 4.93
CA GLN A 92 7.40 -11.07 5.36
C GLN A 92 6.09 -10.86 4.61
N VAL A 93 5.74 -9.61 4.24
CA VAL A 93 4.58 -9.33 3.38
C VAL A 93 4.77 -9.98 2.01
N ILE A 94 5.94 -9.78 1.38
CA ILE A 94 6.23 -10.39 0.07
C ILE A 94 6.22 -11.92 0.16
N ASP A 95 6.91 -12.49 1.15
CA ASP A 95 6.98 -13.94 1.36
C ASP A 95 5.56 -14.52 1.61
N PHE A 96 4.75 -13.84 2.41
CA PHE A 96 3.37 -14.23 2.70
C PHE A 96 2.51 -14.26 1.43
N LEU A 97 2.54 -13.22 0.58
CA LEU A 97 1.78 -13.17 -0.66
C LEU A 97 2.22 -14.25 -1.66
N GLN A 98 3.52 -14.53 -1.76
CA GLN A 98 4.04 -15.61 -2.62
C GLN A 98 3.61 -17.00 -2.12
N ASN A 99 3.56 -17.22 -0.81
CA ASN A 99 3.04 -18.47 -0.22
C ASN A 99 1.54 -18.59 -0.48
N LEU A 100 0.80 -17.51 -0.21
CA LEU A 100 -0.64 -17.46 -0.38
C LEU A 100 -1.07 -17.74 -1.81
N LYS A 101 -0.32 -17.24 -2.79
CA LYS A 101 -0.52 -17.53 -4.21
C LYS A 101 -0.42 -19.02 -4.54
N ARG A 102 0.58 -19.70 -3.98
CA ARG A 102 0.77 -21.15 -4.17
C ARG A 102 -0.35 -21.96 -3.53
N ASP A 103 -0.78 -21.56 -2.33
CA ASP A 103 -1.86 -22.24 -1.62
C ASP A 103 -3.22 -22.03 -2.31
N ALA A 104 -3.47 -20.83 -2.85
CA ALA A 104 -4.71 -20.50 -3.56
C ALA A 104 -4.95 -21.41 -4.77
N GLN A 105 -3.90 -21.73 -5.52
CA GLN A 105 -3.99 -22.57 -6.72
C GLN A 105 -4.56 -23.97 -6.43
N LEU A 106 -4.38 -24.50 -5.21
CA LEU A 106 -4.94 -25.78 -4.79
C LEU A 106 -6.47 -25.78 -4.67
N ASN A 107 -7.08 -24.59 -4.59
CA ASN A 107 -8.52 -24.39 -4.41
C ASN A 107 -9.17 -23.69 -5.61
N ASN A 108 -8.62 -23.87 -6.82
CA ASN A 108 -9.05 -23.18 -8.04
C ASN A 108 -9.19 -21.67 -7.80
N SER A 109 -8.15 -21.08 -7.23
CA SER A 109 -8.09 -19.68 -6.81
C SER A 109 -6.72 -19.11 -7.20
N ASP A 110 -6.56 -17.78 -7.18
CA ASP A 110 -5.28 -17.14 -7.52
C ASP A 110 -5.07 -15.85 -6.72
N VAL A 111 -3.81 -15.42 -6.62
CA VAL A 111 -3.42 -14.12 -6.07
C VAL A 111 -2.72 -13.33 -7.17
N LEU A 112 -3.34 -12.22 -7.56
CA LEU A 112 -2.87 -11.32 -8.59
C LEU A 112 -2.45 -9.99 -7.95
N GLU A 113 -1.24 -9.55 -8.26
CA GLU A 113 -0.63 -8.41 -7.59
C GLU A 113 -0.41 -7.29 -8.61
N ILE A 114 -0.83 -6.09 -8.23
CA ILE A 114 -0.55 -4.85 -8.97
C ILE A 114 0.75 -4.25 -8.43
N LEU A 115 1.53 -3.65 -9.31
CA LEU A 115 2.72 -2.90 -8.94
C LEU A 115 2.31 -1.51 -8.45
N GLY A 116 2.78 -1.10 -7.28
CA GLY A 116 2.57 0.23 -6.73
C GLY A 116 3.75 1.16 -6.95
N ASN A 117 3.61 2.43 -6.57
CA ASN A 117 4.71 3.37 -6.71
C ASN A 117 5.85 3.09 -5.72
N HIS A 118 5.59 2.44 -4.59
CA HIS A 118 6.65 2.07 -3.65
C HIS A 118 7.51 0.93 -4.20
N GLU A 119 6.93 -0.06 -4.87
CA GLU A 119 7.73 -1.04 -5.61
C GLU A 119 8.59 -0.38 -6.68
N ALA A 120 8.02 0.57 -7.43
CA ALA A 120 8.74 1.33 -8.44
C ALA A 120 9.89 2.16 -7.86
N TYR A 121 9.67 2.87 -6.75
CA TYR A 121 10.72 3.61 -6.04
C TYR A 121 11.88 2.70 -5.64
N ASN A 122 11.57 1.52 -5.11
CA ASN A 122 12.58 0.56 -4.71
C ASN A 122 13.36 0.03 -5.92
N ALA A 123 12.70 -0.21 -7.06
CA ALA A 123 13.38 -0.64 -8.27
C ALA A 123 14.32 0.42 -8.87
N VAL A 124 14.04 1.70 -8.62
CA VAL A 124 14.93 2.82 -8.99
C VAL A 124 15.74 3.36 -7.81
N LEU A 125 15.87 2.58 -6.73
CA LEU A 125 16.68 2.86 -5.52
C LEU A 125 16.37 4.23 -4.84
N ASP A 126 15.12 4.69 -4.92
CA ASP A 126 14.65 5.90 -4.23
C ASP A 126 14.06 5.53 -2.85
N PHE A 127 14.94 5.39 -1.86
CA PHE A 127 14.55 4.86 -0.54
C PHE A 127 14.08 5.90 0.48
N LYS A 128 13.51 7.02 0.03
CA LYS A 128 13.06 8.10 0.94
C LYS A 128 11.89 7.71 1.84
N SER A 129 11.15 6.67 1.47
CA SER A 129 9.96 6.22 2.19
C SER A 129 10.16 4.94 3.01
N ILE A 130 11.39 4.40 3.06
CA ILE A 130 11.65 3.18 3.82
C ILE A 130 11.57 3.50 5.32
N ALA A 131 10.98 2.59 6.09
CA ALA A 131 11.43 2.41 7.46
C ALA A 131 12.70 1.57 7.39
N THR A 132 13.75 1.96 8.10
CA THR A 132 15.00 1.19 8.11
C THR A 132 14.76 -0.20 8.70
N SER A 133 14.97 -1.24 7.89
CA SER A 133 14.86 -2.65 8.30
C SER A 133 16.19 -3.37 8.09
N ASP A 134 16.64 -4.10 9.12
CA ASP A 134 17.85 -4.91 9.08
C ASP A 134 17.65 -6.23 8.30
N GLU A 135 16.42 -6.58 7.93
CA GLU A 135 16.09 -7.82 7.19
C GLU A 135 16.87 -7.93 5.88
N PHE A 136 17.13 -6.79 5.25
CA PHE A 136 17.83 -6.71 3.98
C PHE A 136 19.35 -6.88 4.10
N LEU A 137 19.90 -6.90 5.31
CA LEU A 137 21.30 -7.24 5.53
C LEU A 137 21.64 -8.63 4.98
N SER A 138 20.67 -9.55 4.98
CA SER A 138 20.82 -10.90 4.41
C SER A 138 21.13 -10.92 2.91
N PHE A 139 20.72 -9.89 2.16
CA PHE A 139 21.04 -9.75 0.73
C PHE A 139 22.36 -9.03 0.47
N TYR A 140 22.99 -8.46 1.51
CA TYR A 140 24.23 -7.73 1.36
C TYR A 140 25.40 -8.67 1.04
N GLN A 141 26.08 -8.43 -0.07
CA GLN A 141 27.23 -9.23 -0.52
C GLN A 141 28.47 -8.36 -0.71
N LEU A 142 29.64 -8.90 -0.34
CA LEU A 142 30.96 -8.28 -0.56
C LEU A 142 31.71 -8.94 -1.74
N PRO A 143 32.30 -8.17 -2.67
CA PRO A 143 32.17 -6.71 -2.78
C PRO A 143 30.76 -6.28 -3.19
N PHE A 144 30.30 -5.13 -2.67
CA PHE A 144 29.03 -4.55 -3.06
C PHE A 144 29.12 -4.03 -4.50
N ILE A 145 28.45 -4.70 -5.43
CA ILE A 145 28.46 -4.36 -6.85
C ILE A 145 27.02 -4.25 -7.35
N LEU A 146 26.72 -3.13 -8.00
CA LEU A 146 25.46 -2.89 -8.71
C LEU A 146 25.71 -2.77 -10.22
N PRO A 147 24.76 -3.21 -11.07
CA PRO A 147 24.75 -2.87 -12.50
C PRO A 147 24.89 -1.36 -12.72
N LYS A 148 25.56 -0.95 -13.80
CA LYS A 148 25.85 0.47 -14.10
C LYS A 148 24.62 1.37 -14.03
N ARG A 149 23.47 0.90 -14.51
CA ARG A 149 22.20 1.63 -14.47
C ARG A 149 21.75 1.88 -13.02
N CYS A 150 21.75 0.84 -12.20
CA CYS A 150 21.45 0.94 -10.78
C CYS A 150 22.45 1.77 -10.00
N LEU A 151 23.74 1.73 -10.36
CA LEU A 151 24.75 2.59 -9.71
C LEU A 151 24.40 4.08 -9.86
N SER A 152 23.89 4.49 -11.02
CA SER A 152 23.46 5.88 -11.22
C SER A 152 22.28 6.28 -10.33
N PHE A 153 21.32 5.37 -10.12
CA PHE A 153 20.23 5.58 -9.17
C PHE A 153 20.74 5.62 -7.73
N TYR A 154 21.63 4.70 -7.39
CA TYR A 154 22.22 4.58 -6.07
C TYR A 154 22.96 5.86 -5.65
N GLU A 155 23.85 6.37 -6.51
CA GLU A 155 24.59 7.60 -6.22
C GLU A 155 23.64 8.82 -6.14
N ASN A 156 22.73 8.99 -7.10
CA ASN A 156 21.92 10.21 -7.21
C ASN A 156 20.67 10.26 -6.31
N LYS A 157 20.19 9.12 -5.81
CA LYS A 157 18.93 9.04 -5.05
C LYS A 157 19.12 8.44 -3.66
N THR A 158 19.90 7.37 -3.56
CA THR A 158 20.13 6.69 -2.28
C THR A 158 21.21 7.38 -1.48
N LYS A 159 22.42 7.48 -2.03
CA LYS A 159 23.60 7.94 -1.31
C LYS A 159 23.44 9.38 -0.85
N ASP A 160 22.94 10.25 -1.72
CA ASP A 160 22.64 11.65 -1.38
C ASP A 160 21.70 11.78 -0.18
N PHE A 161 20.68 10.92 -0.04
CA PHE A 161 19.77 10.93 1.10
C PHE A 161 20.46 10.54 2.41
N PHE A 162 21.37 9.55 2.36
CA PHE A 162 22.14 9.12 3.53
C PHE A 162 23.43 9.93 3.75
N ASN A 163 23.79 10.85 2.87
CA ASN A 163 25.03 11.62 2.94
C ASN A 163 24.96 12.78 3.96
N ILE A 164 24.67 12.44 5.22
CA ILE A 164 24.68 13.35 6.38
C ILE A 164 25.74 12.92 7.38
N ASP A 165 26.14 13.84 8.28
CA ASP A 165 27.24 13.62 9.24
C ASP A 165 27.09 12.33 10.04
N TYR A 166 25.88 12.06 10.52
CA TYR A 166 25.58 10.86 11.31
C TYR A 166 26.01 9.57 10.57
N TYR A 167 25.50 9.37 9.35
CA TYR A 167 25.76 8.17 8.56
C TYR A 167 27.20 8.07 8.05
N ARG A 168 27.84 9.22 7.76
CA ARG A 168 29.27 9.25 7.41
C ARG A 168 30.17 8.81 8.56
N GLN A 169 29.85 9.24 9.78
CA GLN A 169 30.66 8.92 10.97
C GLN A 169 30.57 7.45 11.37
N ILE A 170 29.42 6.80 11.12
CA ILE A 170 29.21 5.38 11.46
C ILE A 170 29.55 4.42 10.30
N SER A 171 29.88 4.94 9.12
CA SER A 171 30.27 4.12 7.97
C SER A 171 31.64 3.47 8.19
N LEU A 172 31.72 2.15 7.95
CA LEU A 172 32.95 1.38 8.12
C LEU A 172 33.83 1.38 6.86
N ASP A 173 33.26 1.66 5.69
CA ASP A 173 33.92 1.57 4.38
C ASP A 173 33.87 2.87 3.57
N GLY A 174 33.40 3.95 4.19
CA GLY A 174 33.33 5.29 3.61
C GLY A 174 32.07 5.56 2.78
N ASP A 175 31.26 4.55 2.51
CA ASP A 175 29.93 4.75 1.91
C ASP A 175 28.90 5.01 3.04
N PRO A 176 28.23 6.17 3.06
CA PRO A 176 27.33 6.53 4.15
C PRO A 176 26.04 5.69 4.18
N VAL A 177 25.71 4.94 3.13
CA VAL A 177 24.46 4.18 3.10
C VAL A 177 24.52 2.99 4.07
N PRO A 178 23.53 2.80 4.96
CA PRO A 178 23.50 1.65 5.88
C PRO A 178 23.52 0.30 5.14
N LEU A 179 24.20 -0.70 5.71
CA LEU A 179 24.39 -2.01 5.05
C LEU A 179 23.07 -2.70 4.68
N GLY A 180 22.05 -2.66 5.54
CA GLY A 180 20.72 -3.18 5.22
C GLY A 180 20.10 -2.51 3.99
N VAL A 181 20.26 -1.19 3.85
CA VAL A 181 19.78 -0.43 2.68
C VAL A 181 20.56 -0.81 1.42
N ARG A 182 21.86 -1.14 1.55
CA ARG A 182 22.65 -1.66 0.42
C ARG A 182 22.19 -3.05 -0.01
N GLY A 183 21.92 -3.95 0.93
CA GLY A 183 21.32 -5.25 0.62
C GLY A 183 19.95 -5.12 -0.05
N ARG A 184 19.13 -4.14 0.38
CA ARG A 184 17.88 -3.78 -0.30
C ARG A 184 18.15 -3.29 -1.72
N ALA A 185 19.17 -2.46 -1.92
CA ALA A 185 19.56 -2.00 -3.26
C ALA A 185 19.93 -3.16 -4.20
N GLN A 186 20.65 -4.17 -3.71
CA GLN A 186 20.95 -5.38 -4.48
C GLN A 186 19.70 -6.21 -4.80
N ALA A 187 18.78 -6.34 -3.83
CA ALA A 187 17.56 -7.12 -4.01
C ALA A 187 16.59 -6.49 -5.02
N PHE A 188 16.40 -5.17 -4.97
CA PHE A 188 15.39 -4.46 -5.76
C PHE A 188 15.92 -3.81 -7.05
N CYS A 189 17.23 -3.61 -7.19
CA CYS A 189 17.78 -3.20 -8.49
C CYS A 189 17.33 -4.19 -9.58
N PRO A 190 16.93 -3.73 -10.78
CA PRO A 190 16.67 -4.56 -11.94
C PRO A 190 17.63 -5.75 -12.09
N GLY A 191 17.07 -6.95 -12.26
CA GLY A 191 17.78 -8.23 -12.28
C GLY A 191 18.05 -8.86 -10.92
N GLY A 192 17.87 -8.11 -9.83
CA GLY A 192 17.86 -8.59 -8.45
C GLY A 192 16.69 -9.54 -8.17
N GLU A 193 16.78 -10.26 -7.06
CA GLU A 193 15.80 -11.29 -6.67
C GLU A 193 14.39 -10.69 -6.49
N TYR A 194 14.28 -9.58 -5.76
CA TYR A 194 13.00 -8.94 -5.49
C TYR A 194 12.50 -8.15 -6.71
N ALA A 195 13.39 -7.60 -7.51
CA ALA A 195 13.02 -7.01 -8.81
C ALA A 195 12.35 -8.05 -9.72
N LYS A 196 12.85 -9.28 -9.76
CA LYS A 196 12.24 -10.38 -10.53
C LYS A 196 10.89 -10.81 -9.97
N LEU A 197 10.71 -10.80 -8.65
CA LEU A 197 9.39 -11.01 -8.05
C LEU A 197 8.41 -9.90 -8.49
N MET A 198 8.84 -8.64 -8.49
CA MET A 198 8.04 -7.51 -8.99
C MET A 198 7.73 -7.61 -10.48
N ALA A 199 8.64 -8.17 -11.27
CA ALA A 199 8.42 -8.37 -12.70
C ALA A 199 7.24 -9.31 -12.99
N SER A 200 6.79 -10.10 -12.01
CA SER A 200 5.59 -10.93 -12.11
C SER A 200 4.28 -10.20 -11.82
N LYS A 201 4.35 -8.93 -11.37
CA LYS A 201 3.18 -8.08 -11.05
C LYS A 201 2.72 -7.30 -12.27
N TYR A 202 1.46 -6.87 -12.26
CA TYR A 202 0.88 -6.07 -13.33
C TYR A 202 0.98 -4.57 -12.99
N VAL A 203 1.31 -3.70 -13.94
CA VAL A 203 1.08 -2.24 -13.79
C VAL A 203 -0.41 -1.93 -13.90
N SER A 204 -1.12 -2.65 -14.77
CA SER A 204 -2.58 -2.62 -14.89
C SER A 204 -3.13 -3.99 -15.26
N LEU A 205 -4.27 -4.36 -14.70
CA LEU A 205 -4.91 -5.67 -14.91
C LEU A 205 -6.41 -5.48 -15.12
N SER A 206 -6.97 -6.10 -16.15
CA SER A 206 -8.41 -6.18 -16.36
C SER A 206 -8.87 -7.61 -16.11
N ILE A 207 -9.85 -7.77 -15.22
CA ILE A 207 -10.55 -9.04 -15.01
C ILE A 207 -12.02 -8.78 -15.35
N ASN A 208 -12.55 -9.53 -16.32
CA ASN A 208 -13.84 -9.26 -16.94
C ASN A 208 -13.91 -7.78 -17.38
N GLN A 209 -14.90 -7.03 -16.89
CA GLN A 209 -15.11 -5.63 -17.22
C GLN A 209 -14.61 -4.69 -16.11
N THR A 210 -13.73 -5.17 -15.22
CA THR A 210 -13.14 -4.36 -14.15
C THR A 210 -11.65 -4.18 -14.37
N LEU A 211 -11.19 -2.92 -14.36
CA LEU A 211 -9.78 -2.55 -14.39
C LEU A 211 -9.26 -2.34 -12.97
N PHE A 212 -8.10 -2.93 -12.66
CA PHE A 212 -7.34 -2.80 -11.43
C PHE A 212 -6.01 -2.12 -11.74
N VAL A 213 -5.70 -1.06 -10.98
CA VAL A 213 -4.49 -0.26 -11.13
C VAL A 213 -4.16 0.39 -9.79
N HIS A 214 -2.88 0.61 -9.46
CA HIS A 214 -2.52 1.16 -8.15
C HIS A 214 -2.91 2.63 -8.01
N GLY A 215 -2.40 3.49 -8.90
CA GLY A 215 -2.82 4.88 -9.04
C GLY A 215 -4.10 4.95 -9.84
N GLU A 216 -4.07 5.46 -11.08
CA GLU A 216 -5.27 5.52 -11.94
C GLU A 216 -4.85 5.54 -13.41
N ILE A 217 -5.71 5.06 -14.31
CA ILE A 217 -5.51 5.27 -15.76
C ILE A 217 -6.19 6.56 -16.18
N THR A 218 -5.40 7.59 -16.49
CA THR A 218 -5.91 8.86 -17.02
C THR A 218 -6.15 8.79 -18.52
N LYS A 219 -6.72 9.87 -19.10
CA LYS A 219 -6.90 10.03 -20.54
C LYS A 219 -5.62 9.83 -21.36
N LYS A 220 -4.48 10.28 -20.84
CA LYS A 220 -3.17 10.10 -21.45
C LYS A 220 -2.87 8.62 -21.71
N TYR A 221 -3.19 7.76 -20.75
CA TYR A 221 -2.90 6.32 -20.83
C TYR A 221 -4.04 5.51 -21.44
N SER A 222 -5.30 5.92 -21.28
CA SER A 222 -6.43 5.27 -21.96
C SER A 222 -6.35 5.40 -23.48
N ALA A 223 -5.75 6.48 -23.99
CA ALA A 223 -5.50 6.68 -25.41
C ALA A 223 -4.61 5.60 -26.04
N LEU A 224 -3.79 4.90 -25.23
CA LEU A 224 -2.96 3.79 -25.69
C LEU A 224 -3.75 2.50 -25.88
N LYS A 225 -5.04 2.48 -25.49
CA LYS A 225 -5.94 1.33 -25.53
C LYS A 225 -5.40 0.14 -24.72
N ARG A 226 -6.15 -0.96 -24.79
CA ARG A 226 -5.82 -2.22 -24.09
C ARG A 226 -4.44 -2.76 -24.45
N GLU A 227 -4.08 -2.70 -25.73
CA GLU A 227 -2.80 -3.18 -26.26
C GLU A 227 -1.63 -2.35 -25.73
N GLY A 228 -1.81 -1.04 -25.56
CA GLY A 228 -0.80 -0.18 -24.97
C GLY A 228 -0.56 -0.46 -23.50
N LEU A 229 -1.62 -0.66 -22.72
CA LEU A 229 -1.49 -1.08 -21.31
C LEU A 229 -0.80 -2.44 -21.18
N HIS A 230 -1.05 -3.36 -22.12
CA HIS A 230 -0.34 -4.64 -22.20
C HIS A 230 1.16 -4.46 -22.46
N LYS A 231 1.52 -3.59 -23.41
CA LYS A 231 2.94 -3.25 -23.64
C LYS A 231 3.58 -2.62 -22.40
N ILE A 232 2.87 -1.77 -21.66
CA ILE A 232 3.40 -1.19 -20.40
C ILE A 232 3.76 -2.28 -19.40
N ASN A 233 2.88 -3.28 -19.19
CA ASN A 233 3.20 -4.42 -18.32
C ASN A 233 4.43 -5.18 -18.81
N GLN A 234 4.47 -5.55 -20.09
CA GLN A 234 5.58 -6.31 -20.68
C GLN A 234 6.91 -5.57 -20.54
N GLU A 235 6.94 -4.28 -20.86
CA GLU A 235 8.17 -3.49 -20.78
C GLU A 235 8.63 -3.26 -19.35
N THR A 236 7.69 -3.09 -18.41
CA THR A 236 8.01 -2.99 -16.98
C THR A 236 8.59 -4.31 -16.47
N ALA A 237 7.96 -5.44 -16.80
CA ALA A 237 8.44 -6.77 -16.42
C ALA A 237 9.84 -7.05 -17.01
N ASN A 238 10.05 -6.75 -18.29
CA ASN A 238 11.35 -6.92 -18.94
C ASN A 238 12.42 -6.04 -18.30
N TRP A 239 12.08 -4.78 -17.98
CA TRP A 239 12.99 -3.86 -17.31
C TRP A 239 13.35 -4.30 -15.90
N LEU A 240 12.39 -4.81 -15.12
CA LEU A 240 12.64 -5.34 -13.78
C LEU A 240 13.47 -6.64 -13.81
N ASN A 241 13.28 -7.47 -14.84
CA ASN A 241 14.01 -8.74 -15.01
C ASN A 241 15.47 -8.54 -15.46
N ASP A 242 15.75 -7.50 -16.24
CA ASP A 242 17.05 -7.28 -16.86
C ASP A 242 17.50 -5.80 -16.75
N PRO A 243 18.56 -5.49 -15.99
CA PRO A 243 19.07 -4.11 -15.84
C PRO A 243 19.61 -3.50 -17.14
N THR A 244 19.84 -4.32 -18.17
CA THR A 244 20.31 -3.89 -19.49
C THR A 244 19.18 -3.64 -20.48
N TYR A 245 17.94 -4.01 -20.14
CA TYR A 245 16.78 -3.81 -21.00
C TYR A 245 16.53 -2.32 -21.27
N ILE A 246 16.27 -2.02 -22.54
CA ILE A 246 15.87 -0.71 -23.02
C ILE A 246 14.44 -0.85 -23.53
N SER A 247 13.54 -0.05 -22.96
CA SER A 247 12.13 -0.03 -23.34
C SER A 247 11.95 0.61 -24.72
N LYS A 248 10.94 0.14 -25.46
CA LYS A 248 10.58 0.68 -26.78
C LYS A 248 9.56 1.81 -26.66
N LEU A 249 8.66 1.74 -25.67
CA LEU A 249 7.64 2.76 -25.42
C LEU A 249 8.20 3.95 -24.63
N PHE A 250 9.15 3.69 -23.73
CA PHE A 250 9.69 4.64 -22.77
C PHE A 250 11.20 4.71 -22.88
N SER A 251 11.69 5.91 -23.20
CA SER A 251 13.13 6.16 -23.26
C SER A 251 13.78 6.03 -21.88
N ASP A 252 13.05 6.42 -20.84
CA ASP A 252 13.42 6.20 -19.45
C ASP A 252 12.21 5.79 -18.61
N ILE A 253 12.10 4.50 -18.30
CA ILE A 253 11.02 3.95 -17.46
C ILE A 253 10.89 4.67 -16.10
N ASP A 254 11.99 5.13 -15.49
CA ASP A 254 11.94 5.86 -14.20
C ASP A 254 11.09 7.13 -14.32
N GLN A 255 11.31 7.92 -15.38
CA GLN A 255 10.66 9.21 -15.56
C GLN A 255 9.31 9.09 -16.26
N ASP A 256 9.27 8.31 -17.34
CA ASP A 256 8.12 8.26 -18.24
C ASP A 256 6.97 7.42 -17.69
N LEU A 257 7.27 6.41 -16.84
CA LEU A 257 6.26 5.51 -16.28
C LEU A 257 6.17 5.61 -14.76
N PHE A 258 7.29 5.44 -14.05
CA PHE A 258 7.28 5.31 -12.59
C PHE A 258 7.06 6.63 -11.85
N ARG A 259 7.48 7.76 -12.42
CA ARG A 259 7.38 9.10 -11.80
C ARG A 259 6.33 10.00 -12.43
N ASP A 260 5.71 9.57 -13.53
CA ASP A 260 4.65 10.33 -14.18
C ASP A 260 3.44 10.50 -13.25
N LYS A 261 3.08 11.75 -12.96
CA LYS A 261 1.96 12.09 -12.06
C LYS A 261 0.59 11.79 -12.68
N GLU A 262 0.52 11.67 -14.00
CA GLU A 262 -0.69 11.22 -14.70
C GLU A 262 -0.64 9.70 -14.98
N GLY A 263 0.42 9.04 -14.49
CA GLY A 263 0.75 7.65 -14.73
C GLY A 263 -0.06 6.66 -13.89
N PRO A 264 -0.11 5.39 -14.34
CA PRO A 264 -0.81 4.30 -13.68
C PRO A 264 -0.43 4.10 -12.21
N LEU A 265 0.79 4.46 -11.81
CA LEU A 265 1.28 4.24 -10.45
C LEU A 265 1.06 5.43 -9.51
N ARG A 266 0.71 6.63 -10.01
CA ARG A 266 0.75 7.85 -9.20
C ARG A 266 -0.41 8.80 -9.38
N SER A 267 -1.22 8.59 -10.41
CA SER A 267 -2.36 9.46 -10.65
C SER A 267 -3.30 9.44 -9.45
N ARG A 268 -3.78 10.63 -9.12
CA ARG A 268 -4.86 10.89 -8.15
C ARG A 268 -5.94 11.77 -8.78
N PHE A 269 -5.96 11.86 -10.10
CA PHE A 269 -6.87 12.70 -10.86
C PHE A 269 -8.34 12.43 -10.52
N PHE A 270 -8.76 11.17 -10.46
CA PHE A 270 -10.12 10.79 -10.09
C PHE A 270 -10.33 10.67 -8.58
N SER A 271 -9.27 10.56 -7.79
CA SER A 271 -9.36 10.35 -6.33
C SER A 271 -9.27 11.61 -5.49
N LYS A 272 -8.58 12.64 -5.98
CA LYS A 272 -8.44 13.92 -5.30
C LYS A 272 -9.31 14.98 -5.97
N ASP A 273 -9.88 15.88 -5.16
CA ASP A 273 -10.65 17.05 -5.63
C ASP A 273 -11.73 16.64 -6.64
N PHE A 274 -12.54 15.63 -6.27
CA PHE A 274 -13.47 14.98 -7.17
C PHE A 274 -14.64 15.90 -7.58
N THR A 275 -15.05 15.85 -8.85
CA THR A 275 -16.15 16.65 -9.41
C THR A 275 -17.00 15.81 -10.36
N GLN A 276 -18.25 16.23 -10.60
CA GLN A 276 -19.14 15.56 -11.56
C GLN A 276 -18.56 15.54 -12.98
N GLU A 277 -17.80 16.57 -13.36
CA GLU A 277 -17.14 16.65 -14.66
C GLU A 277 -16.11 15.52 -14.86
N LYS A 278 -15.44 15.11 -13.77
CA LYS A 278 -14.53 13.95 -13.80
C LYS A 278 -15.26 12.64 -14.09
N CYS A 279 -16.56 12.51 -13.83
CA CYS A 279 -17.33 11.34 -14.27
C CYS A 279 -17.42 11.24 -15.79
N HIS A 280 -17.57 12.38 -16.50
CA HIS A 280 -17.59 12.35 -17.96
C HIS A 280 -16.22 11.95 -18.53
N VAL A 281 -15.14 12.45 -17.95
CA VAL A 281 -13.78 12.04 -18.33
C VAL A 281 -13.55 10.55 -18.05
N LEU A 282 -14.01 10.06 -16.89
CA LEU A 282 -13.92 8.65 -16.51
C LEU A 282 -14.70 7.77 -17.50
N ASP A 283 -15.90 8.18 -17.91
CA ASP A 283 -16.71 7.44 -18.88
C ASP A 283 -15.98 7.22 -20.20
N GLU A 284 -15.30 8.26 -20.69
CA GLU A 284 -14.54 8.13 -21.90
C GLU A 284 -13.27 7.27 -21.72
N VAL A 285 -12.60 7.35 -20.57
CA VAL A 285 -11.45 6.48 -20.22
C VAL A 285 -11.88 5.01 -20.19
N LEU A 286 -12.99 4.71 -19.51
CA LEU A 286 -13.52 3.35 -19.39
C LEU A 286 -13.95 2.81 -20.76
N LYS A 287 -14.57 3.65 -21.59
CA LYS A 287 -14.91 3.33 -22.98
C LYS A 287 -13.68 3.06 -23.83
N ASP A 288 -12.61 3.84 -23.70
CA ASP A 288 -11.36 3.62 -24.43
C ASP A 288 -10.74 2.26 -24.11
N LEU A 289 -10.98 1.76 -22.90
CA LEU A 289 -10.44 0.51 -22.36
C LEU A 289 -11.47 -0.63 -22.35
N GLU A 290 -12.67 -0.39 -22.87
CA GLU A 290 -13.79 -1.35 -22.97
C GLU A 290 -14.12 -2.05 -21.62
N VAL A 291 -13.98 -1.34 -20.51
CA VAL A 291 -14.31 -1.80 -19.15
C VAL A 291 -15.44 -0.96 -18.57
N ASP A 292 -16.13 -1.48 -17.55
CA ASP A 292 -17.25 -0.82 -16.90
C ASP A 292 -16.82 -0.02 -15.66
N ARG A 293 -15.69 -0.40 -15.04
CA ARG A 293 -15.21 0.24 -13.81
C ARG A 293 -13.70 0.16 -13.62
N MET A 294 -13.19 1.04 -12.76
CA MET A 294 -11.81 1.10 -12.30
C MET A 294 -11.73 0.97 -10.77
N VAL A 295 -10.86 0.12 -10.26
CA VAL A 295 -10.60 -0.08 -8.83
C VAL A 295 -9.16 0.31 -8.55
N VAL A 296 -8.95 1.19 -7.57
CA VAL A 296 -7.68 1.86 -7.32
C VAL A 296 -7.26 1.86 -5.85
N GLY A 297 -5.93 1.81 -5.62
CA GLY A 297 -5.28 1.98 -4.32
C GLY A 297 -4.77 3.41 -4.16
N HIS A 298 -3.57 3.58 -3.58
CA HIS A 298 -2.73 4.79 -3.55
C HIS A 298 -3.29 6.02 -2.78
N SER A 299 -4.58 6.28 -2.95
CA SER A 299 -5.32 7.39 -2.38
C SER A 299 -6.13 6.94 -1.19
N VAL A 300 -5.50 6.99 -0.03
CA VAL A 300 -6.09 6.72 1.28
C VAL A 300 -7.51 7.28 1.42
N GLN A 301 -8.43 6.38 1.74
CA GLN A 301 -9.84 6.59 2.06
C GLN A 301 -10.05 6.24 3.54
N PRO A 302 -9.74 7.17 4.43
CA PRO A 302 -9.53 6.82 5.83
C PRO A 302 -10.83 6.45 6.59
N PHE A 303 -12.00 6.64 5.97
CA PHE A 303 -13.31 6.18 6.48
C PHE A 303 -13.84 4.89 5.81
N GLY A 304 -13.02 4.23 5.01
CA GLY A 304 -13.41 3.04 4.26
C GLY A 304 -13.55 3.29 2.77
N ILE A 305 -13.79 2.21 2.03
CA ILE A 305 -13.85 2.17 0.58
C ILE A 305 -14.89 3.15 0.07
N THR A 306 -14.51 4.01 -0.87
CA THR A 306 -15.41 4.98 -1.51
C THR A 306 -15.65 4.63 -2.97
N THR A 307 -16.79 5.08 -3.49
CA THR A 307 -17.14 4.92 -4.90
C THR A 307 -17.87 6.15 -5.42
N ASP A 308 -17.66 6.49 -6.69
CA ASP A 308 -18.34 7.59 -7.38
C ASP A 308 -18.79 7.15 -8.78
N CYS A 309 -19.50 8.04 -9.47
CA CYS A 309 -19.99 7.84 -10.84
C CYS A 309 -20.84 6.57 -11.01
N ASN A 310 -21.68 6.26 -10.03
CA ASN A 310 -22.53 5.07 -10.00
C ASN A 310 -21.74 3.75 -10.09
N GLY A 311 -20.66 3.62 -9.30
CA GLY A 311 -19.89 2.37 -9.23
C GLY A 311 -18.84 2.22 -10.32
N LYS A 312 -18.52 3.29 -11.06
CA LYS A 312 -17.50 3.27 -12.12
C LYS A 312 -16.08 3.46 -11.60
N ILE A 313 -15.91 4.02 -10.40
CA ILE A 313 -14.63 4.05 -9.70
C ILE A 313 -14.78 3.60 -8.26
N PHE A 314 -13.85 2.78 -7.79
CA PHE A 314 -13.70 2.37 -6.39
C PHE A 314 -12.30 2.70 -5.90
N ARG A 315 -12.20 3.33 -4.73
CA ARG A 315 -10.92 3.66 -4.07
C ARG A 315 -10.85 2.82 -2.80
N ILE A 316 -9.88 1.91 -2.75
CA ILE A 316 -9.88 0.82 -1.77
C ILE A 316 -8.68 0.82 -0.83
N ASP A 317 -7.71 1.71 -1.02
CA ASP A 317 -6.72 2.00 0.02
C ASP A 317 -7.44 2.73 1.15
N THR A 318 -7.71 2.04 2.26
CA THR A 318 -8.36 2.65 3.42
C THR A 318 -7.36 3.26 4.41
N GLY A 319 -6.06 3.06 4.22
CA GLY A 319 -5.05 3.44 5.20
C GLY A 319 -5.11 2.60 6.48
N TYR A 320 -5.47 1.30 6.38
CA TYR A 320 -5.50 0.42 7.56
C TYR A 320 -4.12 0.03 8.09
N SER A 321 -3.06 0.25 7.28
CA SER A 321 -1.69 -0.10 7.63
C SER A 321 -1.09 0.83 8.68
N ILE A 322 -0.30 0.28 9.61
CA ILE A 322 0.53 1.03 10.56
C ILE A 322 1.56 1.91 9.84
N GLY A 323 1.84 1.63 8.56
CA GLY A 323 2.65 2.49 7.72
C GLY A 323 2.07 3.91 7.60
N PHE A 324 0.83 4.16 8.01
CA PHE A 324 0.21 5.48 8.08
C PHE A 324 0.10 6.07 9.50
N ASP A 325 0.62 5.39 10.54
CA ASP A 325 0.53 5.86 11.94
C ASP A 325 1.21 7.22 12.15
N TYR A 326 2.25 7.55 11.37
CA TYR A 326 2.88 8.88 11.43
C TYR A 326 1.93 10.02 11.00
N ASN A 327 0.90 9.69 10.22
CA ASN A 327 -0.19 10.59 9.87
C ASN A 327 -1.41 10.42 10.80
N ARG A 328 -1.31 9.54 11.82
CA ARG A 328 -2.40 9.12 12.72
C ARG A 328 -3.64 8.63 11.98
N ILE A 329 -3.45 7.97 10.84
CA ILE A 329 -4.54 7.37 10.08
C ILE A 329 -4.66 5.90 10.52
N LYS A 330 -5.82 5.53 11.05
CA LYS A 330 -6.21 4.13 11.30
C LYS A 330 -7.49 3.83 10.54
N GLY A 331 -7.34 3.47 9.27
CA GLY A 331 -8.46 3.13 8.41
C GLY A 331 -9.10 1.79 8.75
N PRO A 332 -10.35 1.55 8.33
CA PRO A 332 -10.98 0.25 8.49
C PRO A 332 -10.34 -0.80 7.59
N LYS A 333 -10.27 -2.03 8.09
CA LYS A 333 -9.86 -3.20 7.31
C LYS A 333 -11.03 -3.65 6.44
N GLU A 334 -11.09 -3.16 5.21
CA GLU A 334 -12.14 -3.49 4.25
C GLU A 334 -11.55 -4.08 2.97
N ALA A 335 -12.36 -4.87 2.27
CA ALA A 335 -12.06 -5.39 0.95
C ALA A 335 -13.25 -5.18 0.01
N LEU A 336 -12.99 -5.01 -1.29
CA LEU A 336 -14.04 -4.96 -2.30
C LEU A 336 -14.25 -6.36 -2.88
N LYS A 337 -15.45 -6.91 -2.73
CA LYS A 337 -15.89 -8.10 -3.45
C LYS A 337 -16.59 -7.72 -4.75
N ILE A 338 -16.25 -8.39 -5.83
CA ILE A 338 -16.96 -8.37 -7.11
C ILE A 338 -17.33 -9.82 -7.42
N SER A 339 -18.62 -10.12 -7.34
CA SER A 339 -19.14 -11.46 -7.59
C SER A 339 -19.09 -11.81 -9.09
N ALA A 340 -19.20 -13.10 -9.40
CA ALA A 340 -19.24 -13.60 -10.79
C ALA A 340 -20.33 -12.95 -11.67
N ASP A 341 -21.45 -12.53 -11.07
CA ASP A 341 -22.55 -11.81 -11.72
C ASP A 341 -22.32 -10.29 -11.81
N ASN A 342 -21.09 -9.84 -11.57
CA ASN A 342 -20.62 -8.47 -11.62
C ASN A 342 -21.16 -7.53 -10.52
N ASN A 343 -21.82 -8.08 -9.49
CA ASN A 343 -22.29 -7.34 -8.33
C ASN A 343 -21.14 -6.99 -7.39
N THR A 344 -21.13 -5.75 -6.88
CA THR A 344 -20.09 -5.26 -5.97
C THR A 344 -20.59 -5.22 -4.52
N GLN A 345 -19.77 -5.68 -3.58
CA GLN A 345 -20.03 -5.62 -2.14
C GLN A 345 -18.75 -5.19 -1.41
N ILE A 346 -18.85 -4.23 -0.50
CA ILE A 346 -17.74 -3.93 0.42
C ILE A 346 -17.82 -4.93 1.57
N LEU A 347 -16.79 -5.77 1.69
CA LEU A 347 -16.59 -6.68 2.82
C LEU A 347 -15.96 -5.86 3.94
N LYS A 348 -16.78 -5.53 4.93
CA LYS A 348 -16.38 -4.68 6.04
C LYS A 348 -16.09 -5.50 7.28
N ASP A 349 -15.22 -4.96 8.12
CA ASP A 349 -15.12 -5.38 9.51
C ASP A 349 -16.43 -5.05 10.25
N GLU A 350 -17.24 -6.07 10.55
CA GLU A 350 -18.52 -5.90 11.26
C GLU A 350 -18.34 -5.28 12.65
N GLU A 351 -17.20 -5.51 13.30
CA GLU A 351 -16.87 -4.93 14.60
C GLU A 351 -16.59 -3.44 14.47
N TRP A 352 -15.78 -3.04 13.48
CA TRP A 352 -15.56 -1.64 13.13
C TRP A 352 -16.85 -0.91 12.75
N ASN A 353 -17.71 -1.52 11.94
CA ASN A 353 -19.00 -0.91 11.59
C ASN A 353 -19.89 -0.72 12.79
N ARG A 354 -19.91 -1.70 13.71
CA ARG A 354 -20.69 -1.58 14.95
C ARG A 354 -20.21 -0.36 15.73
N TYR A 355 -18.90 -0.16 15.84
CA TYR A 355 -18.30 1.01 16.45
C TYR A 355 -18.61 2.31 15.69
N LEU A 356 -18.36 2.36 14.39
CA LEU A 356 -18.59 3.55 13.56
C LEU A 356 -20.06 3.98 13.60
N ASN A 357 -20.99 3.03 13.45
CA ASN A 357 -22.43 3.31 13.50
C ASN A 357 -22.88 3.79 14.88
N GLN A 358 -22.33 3.24 15.96
CA GLN A 358 -22.59 3.72 17.32
C GLN A 358 -22.11 5.16 17.53
N ASN A 359 -21.08 5.59 16.81
CA ASN A 359 -20.46 6.90 16.95
C ASN A 359 -20.79 7.87 15.80
N MET A 360 -21.56 7.46 14.78
CA MET A 360 -21.80 8.24 13.57
C MET A 360 -22.56 9.54 13.85
N ASP A 361 -23.52 9.51 14.77
CA ASP A 361 -24.24 10.72 15.18
C ASP A 361 -23.30 11.71 15.88
N ALA A 362 -22.37 11.23 16.72
CA ALA A 362 -21.34 12.07 17.34
C ALA A 362 -20.33 12.60 16.31
N ILE A 363 -19.97 11.79 15.30
CA ILE A 363 -19.11 12.21 14.17
C ILE A 363 -19.79 13.33 13.38
N ASN A 364 -21.05 13.13 12.97
CA ASN A 364 -21.80 14.09 12.18
C ASN A 364 -22.13 15.38 12.97
N GLN A 365 -22.33 15.26 14.28
CA GLN A 365 -22.56 16.39 15.18
C GLN A 365 -21.27 17.07 15.63
N SER A 366 -20.09 16.48 15.39
CA SER A 366 -18.79 17.13 15.55
C SER A 366 -18.56 18.16 14.43
N THR A 367 -19.45 19.14 14.35
CA THR A 367 -19.33 20.27 13.43
C THR A 367 -18.24 21.22 13.94
N LEU A 368 -17.04 21.11 13.39
CA LEU A 368 -16.19 22.30 13.22
C LEU A 368 -16.76 23.06 12.01
N ASP A 369 -17.54 24.10 12.31
CA ASP A 369 -18.22 24.96 11.35
C ASP A 369 -17.23 25.54 10.33
N CYS A 370 -17.38 25.12 9.07
CA CYS A 370 -16.55 25.55 7.94
C CYS A 370 -17.29 26.63 7.16
N THR A 371 -17.59 27.76 7.77
CA THR A 371 -18.03 28.93 7.02
C THR A 371 -16.82 29.68 6.49
N THR A 372 -16.74 29.73 5.17
CA THR A 372 -15.80 30.53 4.37
C THR A 372 -15.87 31.99 4.80
N ASP A 373 -14.78 32.57 5.30
CA ASP A 373 -14.62 34.02 5.37
C ASP A 373 -13.97 34.50 4.05
N PRO A 374 -14.68 35.26 3.19
CA PRO A 374 -14.19 35.65 1.89
C PRO A 374 -13.36 36.93 2.00
N THR A 375 -12.23 36.93 2.70
CA THR A 375 -11.14 37.89 2.44
C THR A 375 -9.78 37.35 2.92
N PRO A 376 -8.77 37.20 2.05
CA PRO A 376 -7.45 36.77 2.48
C PRO A 376 -6.68 37.98 3.01
N ALA A 377 -6.59 38.11 4.33
CA ALA A 377 -5.58 38.95 4.96
C ALA A 377 -4.27 38.15 5.10
N ASN A 378 -3.17 38.72 4.63
CA ASN A 378 -1.81 38.17 4.75
C ASN A 378 -1.54 37.66 6.17
N ASN A 379 -1.06 36.41 6.29
CA ASN A 379 -0.80 35.59 7.50
C ASN A 379 -1.89 34.59 7.93
N THR A 380 -2.59 33.95 6.99
CA THR A 380 -3.47 32.81 7.33
C THR A 380 -2.70 31.47 7.35
N PRO A 381 -2.86 30.62 8.38
CA PRO A 381 -2.32 29.25 8.40
C PRO A 381 -2.96 28.38 7.32
N LEU A 382 -2.23 27.37 6.84
CA LEU A 382 -2.79 26.31 6.00
C LEU A 382 -3.95 25.62 6.72
N THR A 383 -5.16 25.79 6.22
CA THR A 383 -6.33 24.99 6.62
C THR A 383 -6.16 23.56 6.11
N ARG A 384 -5.73 22.64 6.98
CA ARG A 384 -6.06 21.21 6.77
C ARG A 384 -7.55 21.06 7.03
N CYS A 385 -8.29 20.45 6.11
CA CYS A 385 -9.73 20.21 6.30
C CYS A 385 -9.97 19.43 7.62
N PRO A 386 -11.11 19.65 8.32
CA PRO A 386 -11.42 18.98 9.59
C PRO A 386 -11.52 17.46 9.50
N ARG A 387 -11.63 16.90 8.28
CA ARG A 387 -11.61 15.46 8.05
C ARG A 387 -10.34 14.81 8.62
N ASP A 388 -9.19 15.45 8.43
CA ASP A 388 -7.90 14.97 8.94
C ASP A 388 -7.76 15.17 10.45
N LEU A 389 -8.44 16.18 11.03
CA LEU A 389 -8.44 16.44 12.48
C LEU A 389 -9.39 15.52 13.24
N ALA A 390 -10.55 15.20 12.67
CA ALA A 390 -11.43 14.15 13.17
C ALA A 390 -10.71 12.79 13.16
N HIS A 391 -9.93 12.50 12.12
CA HIS A 391 -9.08 11.31 12.08
C HIS A 391 -8.09 11.21 13.25
N MET A 392 -7.37 12.29 13.56
CA MET A 392 -6.43 12.30 14.69
C MET A 392 -7.15 12.08 16.02
N ALA A 393 -8.30 12.72 16.21
CA ALA A 393 -9.09 12.57 17.44
C ALA A 393 -9.64 11.14 17.61
N PHE A 394 -10.15 10.52 16.54
CA PHE A 394 -10.67 9.15 16.57
C PHE A 394 -9.57 8.10 16.78
N THR A 395 -8.43 8.28 16.11
CA THR A 395 -7.25 7.41 16.29
C THR A 395 -6.76 7.44 17.73
N ASP A 396 -6.74 8.60 18.38
CA ASP A 396 -6.32 8.74 19.77
C ASP A 396 -7.36 8.14 20.75
N ILE A 397 -8.67 8.23 20.45
CA ILE A 397 -9.74 7.58 21.24
C ILE A 397 -9.64 6.05 21.19
N LEU A 398 -9.46 5.46 20.00
CA LEU A 398 -9.27 4.02 19.83
C LEU A 398 -8.01 3.50 20.53
N SER A 399 -6.96 4.33 20.55
CA SER A 399 -5.71 4.02 21.25
C SER A 399 -5.87 4.04 22.77
N LEU A 400 -6.76 4.89 23.30
CA LEU A 400 -7.06 4.99 24.73
C LEU A 400 -7.91 3.80 25.25
N ASP A 401 -8.86 3.31 24.45
CA ASP A 401 -9.68 2.16 24.84
C ASP A 401 -8.92 0.84 24.69
N TYR A 402 -8.14 0.67 23.61
CA TYR A 402 -7.26 -0.50 23.45
C TYR A 402 -6.23 -0.62 24.59
N ALA A 403 -5.63 0.50 24.99
CA ALA A 403 -4.62 0.52 26.04
C ALA A 403 -5.20 0.35 27.45
N LYS A 404 -6.49 0.64 27.66
CA LYS A 404 -7.20 0.28 28.91
C LYS A 404 -7.47 -1.22 29.03
N GLU A 405 -7.69 -1.90 27.92
CA GLU A 405 -7.98 -3.34 27.92
C GLU A 405 -6.71 -4.21 28.04
N HIS A 406 -5.54 -3.69 27.65
CA HIS A 406 -4.32 -4.49 27.50
C HIS A 406 -3.17 -4.11 28.45
N ASP A 407 -3.42 -3.28 29.47
CA ASP A 407 -2.46 -2.87 30.53
C ASP A 407 -1.07 -2.47 30.00
N ALA A 408 -1.03 -1.91 28.80
CA ALA A 408 0.18 -1.61 28.05
C ALA A 408 0.51 -0.12 28.18
N PHE A 409 0.99 0.34 29.34
CA PHE A 409 1.59 1.67 29.45
C PHE A 409 2.89 1.70 30.27
N ARG A 410 4.00 1.79 29.54
CA ARG A 410 5.11 2.68 29.87
C ARG A 410 5.52 3.43 28.61
N TYR A 411 4.91 4.59 28.37
CA TYR A 411 5.57 5.65 27.64
C TYR A 411 5.38 6.97 28.38
N SER A 412 6.53 7.60 28.64
CA SER A 412 6.67 8.91 29.25
C SER A 412 6.23 9.99 28.26
N ASN A 413 5.19 10.74 28.60
CA ASN A 413 5.09 12.19 28.41
C ASN A 413 4.00 12.69 29.36
N MET A 414 4.33 13.76 30.10
CA MET A 414 3.58 14.29 31.25
C MET A 414 2.08 14.44 30.99
N PHE A 415 1.27 13.60 31.66
CA PHE A 415 -0.11 13.94 31.99
C PHE A 415 -0.06 14.68 33.33
N LEU A 416 -0.27 16.00 33.33
CA LEU A 416 -0.47 16.75 34.57
C LEU A 416 -1.93 16.61 35.00
N ASN A 417 -2.17 16.37 36.27
CA ASN A 417 -3.51 16.34 36.85
C ASN A 417 -4.03 17.77 37.14
N GLU A 418 -5.34 17.93 37.37
CA GLU A 418 -5.98 19.25 37.56
C GLU A 418 -5.38 20.07 38.73
N GLU A 419 -4.88 19.41 39.77
CA GLU A 419 -4.19 20.06 40.90
C GLU A 419 -2.82 20.60 40.48
N GLU A 420 -2.06 19.88 39.66
CA GLU A 420 -0.76 20.31 39.12
C GLU A 420 -0.89 21.48 38.12
N MET A 421 -2.01 21.61 37.42
CA MET A 421 -2.28 22.74 36.51
C MET A 421 -2.58 24.05 37.24
N SER A 422 -3.12 23.99 38.47
CA SER A 422 -3.59 25.17 39.21
C SER A 422 -2.46 26.08 39.75
N GLY A 423 -1.23 25.56 39.83
CA GLY A 423 -0.05 26.30 40.31
C GLY A 423 0.85 26.88 39.21
N LEU A 424 0.54 26.64 37.93
CA LEU A 424 1.38 27.04 36.81
C LEU A 424 0.96 28.41 36.27
N SER A 425 1.83 29.40 36.46
CA SER A 425 1.78 30.68 35.74
C SER A 425 2.10 30.43 34.26
N PHE A 426 1.06 30.26 33.43
CA PHE A 426 1.23 30.04 31.99
C PHE A 426 1.59 31.36 31.28
N ASN A 427 2.87 31.53 30.96
CA ASN A 427 3.25 32.30 29.78
C ASN A 427 2.93 31.43 28.54
N LEU A 428 1.76 31.72 27.96
CA LEU A 428 1.13 31.14 26.77
C LEU A 428 2.11 30.65 25.69
N ASN A 429 2.03 29.35 25.32
CA ASN A 429 2.32 28.78 23.98
C ASN A 429 2.19 27.22 23.96
N THR A 430 1.06 26.64 24.39
CA THR A 430 0.87 25.18 24.30
C THR A 430 -0.60 24.82 24.11
N CYS A 431 -0.91 23.90 23.18
CA CYS A 431 -2.23 23.27 23.05
C CYS A 431 -2.36 22.17 24.11
N TYR A 432 -3.54 22.02 24.71
CA TYR A 432 -3.88 20.88 25.54
C TYR A 432 -5.25 20.32 25.16
N PHE A 433 -5.40 19.01 25.33
CA PHE A 433 -6.64 18.30 25.13
C PHE A 433 -7.23 18.01 26.51
N LYS A 434 -8.49 18.42 26.76
CA LYS A 434 -9.19 18.03 27.98
C LYS A 434 -10.11 16.86 27.66
N SER A 435 -9.91 15.75 28.37
CA SER A 435 -10.88 14.65 28.40
C SER A 435 -11.97 15.00 29.41
N VAL A 436 -13.18 15.26 28.94
CA VAL A 436 -14.37 15.40 29.80
C VAL A 436 -15.35 14.32 29.39
N ASP A 437 -15.70 13.43 30.32
CA ASP A 437 -16.71 12.38 30.11
C ASP A 437 -16.56 11.60 28.78
N ARG A 438 -15.33 11.20 28.45
CA ARG A 438 -14.96 10.42 27.24
C ARG A 438 -15.11 11.17 25.91
N ILE A 439 -15.25 12.49 25.96
CA ILE A 439 -15.14 13.38 24.80
C ILE A 439 -13.83 14.15 24.93
N ILE A 440 -13.01 14.12 23.89
CA ILE A 440 -11.83 14.99 23.79
C ILE A 440 -12.31 16.33 23.24
N VAL A 441 -12.31 17.36 24.08
CA VAL A 441 -12.63 18.72 23.67
C VAL A 441 -11.33 19.48 23.46
N LEU A 442 -11.17 20.08 22.26
CA LEU A 442 -10.09 21.00 21.97
C LEU A 442 -10.46 22.38 22.54
N GLU A 443 -9.82 22.79 23.64
CA GLU A 443 -9.97 24.15 24.17
C GLU A 443 -8.64 24.90 24.03
N GLY A 444 -8.64 25.97 23.21
CA GLY A 444 -7.51 26.90 23.11
C GLY A 444 -7.48 27.76 21.85
N LEU A 445 -6.91 28.97 21.96
CA LEU A 445 -6.65 29.86 20.82
C LEU A 445 -5.43 29.38 20.02
N VAL A 446 -5.63 29.10 18.74
CA VAL A 446 -4.58 28.66 17.82
C VAL A 446 -3.74 29.85 17.37
N LYS A 447 -2.42 29.81 17.65
CA LYS A 447 -1.43 30.57 16.89
C LYS A 447 -0.34 29.60 16.42
N CYS A 448 -0.48 29.08 15.21
CA CYS A 448 0.54 28.23 14.58
C CYS A 448 1.79 29.07 14.32
N ASN A 449 2.91 28.69 14.94
CA ASN A 449 4.19 29.33 14.67
C ASN A 449 4.82 28.68 13.44
N HIS A 450 5.37 29.49 12.54
CA HIS A 450 6.03 29.05 11.32
C HIS A 450 7.27 28.21 11.64
N ARG A 451 7.20 26.88 11.53
CA ARG A 451 8.27 25.99 11.04
C ARG A 451 7.81 24.52 11.05
N HIS A 452 7.64 24.02 9.82
CA HIS A 452 7.53 22.63 9.35
C HIS A 452 6.30 21.81 9.78
#